data_AF-A0A060BUH4-F1
#
_entry.id   AF-A0A060BUH4-F1
#
_cell.length_a   1.000
_cell.length_b   1.000
_cell.length_c   1.000
_cell.angle_alpha   90.00
_cell.angle_beta   90.00
_cell.angle_gamma   90.00
#
_symmetry.space_group_name_H-M   'P 1'
#
loop_
_entity.id
_entity.type
_entity.pdbx_description
1 polymer ?
#
loop_
_entity_poly.entity_id
_entity_poly.type
_entity_poly.pdbx_seq_one_letter_code
_entity_poly.pdbx_strand_id
1 'polypeptide(L)'
;RWSSASSPPDGTEERVEMTEVDAWVWHAYLPGIVPGQRYGYRVHGPWNPDAGNRCDPSKLLLDPYAKAVDGQITTDNSLYTYDFDDPGSPNHEDSAHDTMVSVVVNPYFDWGHDRPPHHDYSETIIYEAHVKGMTMQHPDTPRTDEGHRTPAVAHPMVVDYLKELGVTALELMLVHQF
;
A
#
# COMPACT_ATOMS: atom_id res chain seq x y z
N ARG A 1 -16.64 3.40 17.18
CA ARG A 1 -15.70 2.55 17.95
C ARG A 1 -14.73 1.97 16.95
N TRP A 2 -13.43 2.00 17.21
CA TRP A 2 -12.42 1.55 16.26
C TRP A 2 -11.64 0.43 16.93
N SER A 3 -11.47 -0.70 16.27
CA SER A 3 -10.58 -1.74 16.75
C SER A 3 -9.40 -1.88 15.80
N SER A 4 -8.17 -1.68 16.29
CA SER A 4 -6.96 -2.02 15.55
C SER A 4 -6.71 -3.51 15.70
N ALA A 5 -6.64 -4.21 14.57
CA ALA A 5 -6.27 -5.61 14.50
C ALA A 5 -4.75 -5.72 14.40
N SER A 6 -4.07 -6.40 15.33
CA SER A 6 -2.70 -6.88 15.12
C SER A 6 -2.74 -8.37 14.81
N SER A 7 -2.24 -8.78 13.64
CA SER A 7 -2.11 -10.21 13.31
C SER A 7 -0.68 -10.71 13.50
N PRO A 8 -0.43 -11.74 14.35
CA PRO A 8 0.75 -12.57 14.29
C PRO A 8 0.78 -13.39 12.99
N PRO A 9 1.94 -13.98 12.62
CA PRO A 9 2.10 -14.79 11.41
C PRO A 9 1.18 -16.03 11.34
N ASP A 10 0.54 -16.42 12.45
CA ASP A 10 -0.41 -17.53 12.53
C ASP A 10 -1.86 -17.14 12.17
N GLY A 11 -2.10 -15.93 11.66
CA GLY A 11 -3.43 -15.47 11.24
C GLY A 11 -4.40 -15.21 12.39
N THR A 12 -3.91 -15.17 13.63
CA THR A 12 -4.70 -14.82 14.81
C THR A 12 -4.91 -13.31 14.86
N GLU A 13 -6.12 -12.82 15.16
CA GLU A 13 -6.39 -11.38 15.25
C GLU A 13 -6.45 -10.97 16.72
N GLU A 14 -5.62 -10.01 17.15
CA GLU A 14 -5.82 -9.31 18.42
C GLU A 14 -6.43 -7.93 18.16
N ARG A 15 -7.58 -7.64 18.76
CA ARG A 15 -8.33 -6.40 18.56
C ARG A 15 -8.15 -5.48 19.76
N VAL A 16 -7.62 -4.28 19.52
CA VAL A 16 -7.50 -3.24 20.55
C VAL A 16 -8.45 -2.09 20.23
N GLU A 17 -9.36 -1.77 21.16
CA GLU A 17 -10.26 -0.62 21.01
C GLU A 17 -9.47 0.70 21.16
N MET A 18 -9.56 1.58 20.17
CA MET A 18 -9.01 2.94 20.25
C MET A 18 -10.02 3.82 20.99
N THR A 19 -9.67 4.24 22.20
CA THR A 19 -10.53 5.06 23.07
C THR A 19 -10.21 6.54 23.05
N GLU A 20 -8.96 6.89 22.75
CA GLU A 20 -8.49 8.28 22.73
C GLU A 20 -8.81 8.95 21.38
N VAL A 21 -9.31 10.18 21.46
CA VAL A 21 -9.68 11.00 20.30
C VAL A 21 -9.39 12.47 20.55
N ASP A 22 -8.61 13.06 19.64
CA ASP A 22 -8.30 14.49 19.62
C ASP A 22 -8.72 15.07 18.28
N ALA A 23 -9.61 16.07 18.31
CA ALA A 23 -10.07 16.78 17.10
C ALA A 23 -10.44 15.86 15.92
N TRP A 24 -11.19 14.79 16.18
CA TRP A 24 -11.62 13.76 15.21
C TRP A 24 -10.54 12.79 14.74
N VAL A 25 -9.35 12.86 15.32
CA VAL A 25 -8.25 11.91 15.11
C VAL A 25 -8.22 10.90 16.24
N TRP A 26 -8.59 9.67 15.91
CA TRP A 26 -8.48 8.53 16.80
C TRP A 26 -7.03 8.06 16.85
N HIS A 27 -6.51 7.83 18.05
CA HIS A 27 -5.13 7.39 18.21
C HIS A 27 -4.98 6.41 19.39
N ALA A 28 -3.94 5.59 19.34
CA ALA A 28 -3.58 4.68 20.42
C ALA A 28 -2.06 4.42 20.36
N TYR A 29 -1.46 4.11 21.50
CA TYR A 29 -0.07 3.69 21.60
C TYR A 29 0.01 2.27 22.14
N LEU A 30 0.56 1.37 21.33
CA LEU A 30 0.73 -0.04 21.68
C LEU A 30 2.22 -0.30 22.00
N PRO A 31 2.58 -0.52 23.28
CA PRO A 31 3.97 -0.82 23.64
C PRO A 31 4.37 -2.20 23.10
N GLY A 32 5.59 -2.31 22.56
CA GLY A 32 6.14 -3.57 22.07
C GLY A 32 5.90 -3.87 20.59
N ILE A 33 5.20 -2.99 19.87
CA ILE A 33 5.07 -3.11 18.41
C ILE A 33 6.37 -2.68 17.73
N VAL A 34 6.84 -3.52 16.81
CA VAL A 34 8.08 -3.34 16.04
C VAL A 34 7.79 -3.25 14.53
N PRO A 35 8.73 -2.70 13.73
CA PRO A 35 8.63 -2.76 12.27
C PRO A 35 8.44 -4.19 11.76
N GLY A 36 7.58 -4.35 10.75
CA GLY A 36 7.11 -5.64 10.23
C GLY A 36 5.76 -6.08 10.79
N GLN A 37 5.24 -5.39 11.83
CA GLN A 37 3.90 -5.69 12.35
C GLN A 37 2.81 -5.38 11.32
N ARG A 38 1.94 -6.36 11.09
CA ARG A 38 0.74 -6.23 10.25
C ARG A 38 -0.42 -5.70 11.07
N TYR A 39 -1.18 -4.77 10.49
CA TYR A 39 -2.35 -4.19 11.12
C TYR A 39 -3.43 -3.76 10.13
N GLY A 40 -4.63 -3.52 10.64
CA GLY A 40 -5.75 -2.92 9.91
C GLY A 40 -6.78 -2.36 10.88
N TYR A 41 -7.78 -1.66 10.35
CA TYR A 41 -8.83 -1.03 11.14
C TYR A 41 -10.20 -1.65 10.86
N ARG A 42 -11.02 -1.77 11.90
CA ARG A 42 -12.45 -2.03 11.77
C ARG A 42 -13.24 -0.87 12.34
N VAL A 43 -14.23 -0.39 11.58
CA VAL A 43 -14.91 0.87 11.84
C VAL A 43 -16.35 0.62 12.23
N HIS A 44 -16.67 0.88 13.49
CA HIS A 44 -18.05 0.84 13.96
C HIS A 44 -18.70 2.22 13.87
N GLY A 45 -19.87 2.28 13.25
CA GLY A 45 -20.66 3.50 13.08
C GLY A 45 -22.05 3.18 12.50
N PRO A 46 -22.83 4.21 12.13
CA PRO A 46 -24.13 4.01 11.51
C PRO A 46 -24.00 3.34 10.14
N TRP A 47 -24.84 2.35 9.87
CA TRP A 47 -25.05 1.79 8.54
C TRP A 47 -26.35 2.35 7.97
N ASN A 48 -26.25 3.34 7.07
CA ASN A 48 -27.38 3.91 6.35
C ASN A 48 -26.95 4.27 4.92
N PRO A 49 -27.09 3.33 3.96
CA PRO A 49 -26.70 3.53 2.56
C PRO A 49 -27.34 4.76 1.92
N ASP A 50 -28.61 5.06 2.24
CA ASP A 50 -29.36 6.19 1.67
C ASP A 50 -28.81 7.54 2.12
N ALA A 51 -28.26 7.60 3.34
CA ALA A 51 -27.57 8.78 3.86
C ALA A 51 -26.05 8.78 3.57
N GLY A 52 -25.54 7.78 2.85
CA GLY A 52 -24.11 7.63 2.53
C GLY A 52 -23.23 7.09 3.67
N ASN A 53 -23.79 6.83 4.85
CA ASN A 53 -23.05 6.27 5.98
C ASN A 53 -22.83 4.78 5.73
N ARG A 54 -21.57 4.33 5.58
CA ARG A 54 -21.22 2.95 5.20
C ARG A 54 -20.31 2.21 6.20
N CYS A 55 -20.47 2.46 7.50
CA CYS A 55 -19.62 1.82 8.50
C CYS A 55 -19.97 0.34 8.66
N ASP A 56 -19.01 -0.54 8.38
CA ASP A 56 -19.14 -1.99 8.57
C ASP A 56 -17.88 -2.54 9.26
N PRO A 57 -18.00 -3.02 10.52
CA PRO A 57 -16.86 -3.60 11.23
C PRO A 57 -16.48 -5.01 10.74
N SER A 58 -17.31 -5.69 9.95
CA SER A 58 -16.94 -7.00 9.38
C SER A 58 -15.85 -6.86 8.32
N LYS A 59 -15.71 -5.67 7.73
CA LYS A 59 -14.69 -5.37 6.72
C LYS A 59 -13.42 -4.85 7.38
N LEU A 60 -12.29 -5.50 7.11
CA LEU A 60 -10.98 -5.04 7.52
C LEU A 60 -10.50 -3.97 6.55
N LEU A 61 -10.25 -2.77 7.06
CA LEU A 61 -9.81 -1.62 6.28
C LEU A 61 -8.31 -1.41 6.40
N LEU A 62 -7.70 -1.00 5.28
CA LEU A 62 -6.32 -0.54 5.22
C LEU A 62 -6.20 0.85 5.87
N ASP A 63 -5.07 1.12 6.53
CA ASP A 63 -4.73 2.48 6.96
C ASP A 63 -4.47 3.36 5.72
N PRO A 64 -5.21 4.47 5.52
CA PRO A 64 -4.95 5.42 4.44
C PRO A 64 -3.54 6.03 4.45
N TYR A 65 -2.87 6.00 5.61
CA TYR A 65 -1.50 6.49 5.81
C TYR A 65 -0.44 5.38 5.79
N ALA A 66 -0.84 4.13 5.51
CA ALA A 66 0.08 3.00 5.41
C ALA A 66 1.26 3.31 4.48
N LYS A 67 2.47 2.98 4.94
CA LYS A 67 3.72 3.16 4.17
C LYS A 67 4.16 1.89 3.47
N ALA A 68 3.64 0.75 3.91
CA ALA A 68 3.76 -0.53 3.24
C ALA A 68 2.46 -1.30 3.43
N VAL A 69 2.18 -2.16 2.46
CA VAL A 69 1.01 -3.02 2.39
C VAL A 69 1.51 -4.42 2.08
N ASP A 70 0.89 -5.43 2.69
CA ASP A 70 1.20 -6.83 2.47
C ASP A 70 -0.06 -7.62 2.07
N GLY A 71 0.13 -8.64 1.25
CA GLY A 71 -0.94 -9.45 0.68
C GLY A 71 -1.41 -8.99 -0.71
N GLN A 72 -2.49 -9.61 -1.15
CA GLN A 72 -3.18 -9.32 -2.41
C GLN A 72 -4.68 -9.42 -2.16
N ILE A 73 -5.45 -8.60 -2.88
CA ILE A 73 -6.91 -8.66 -2.82
C ILE A 73 -7.39 -9.86 -3.65
N THR A 74 -8.30 -10.67 -3.11
CA THR A 74 -9.00 -11.72 -3.83
C THR A 74 -10.31 -11.18 -4.45
N THR A 75 -11.01 -11.96 -5.27
CA THR A 75 -12.30 -11.54 -5.86
C THR A 75 -13.50 -12.02 -5.04
N ASP A 76 -13.35 -12.16 -3.73
CA ASP A 76 -14.39 -12.74 -2.87
C ASP A 76 -15.54 -11.75 -2.57
N ASN A 77 -16.75 -12.29 -2.33
CA ASN A 77 -17.94 -11.52 -1.94
C ASN A 77 -17.73 -10.84 -0.58
N SER A 78 -16.89 -11.43 0.30
CA SER A 78 -16.57 -10.93 1.64
C SER A 78 -16.03 -9.50 1.64
N LEU A 79 -15.43 -9.04 0.55
CA LEU A 79 -14.88 -7.69 0.40
C LEU A 79 -15.94 -6.60 0.22
N TYR A 80 -17.18 -6.97 -0.08
CA TYR A 80 -18.26 -6.04 -0.36
C TYR A 80 -19.22 -5.95 0.82
N THR A 81 -19.81 -4.76 1.03
CA THR A 81 -20.82 -4.53 2.08
C THR A 81 -22.21 -5.04 1.68
N TYR A 82 -22.35 -5.64 0.50
CA TYR A 82 -23.58 -6.15 -0.06
C TYR A 82 -23.33 -7.50 -0.72
N ASP A 83 -24.38 -8.29 -0.88
CA ASP A 83 -24.30 -9.57 -1.56
C ASP A 83 -24.44 -9.40 -3.09
N PHE A 84 -23.66 -10.14 -3.87
CA PHE A 84 -23.72 -10.07 -5.33
C PHE A 84 -25.07 -10.54 -5.92
N ASP A 85 -25.72 -11.52 -5.30
CA ASP A 85 -27.01 -12.04 -5.75
C ASP A 85 -28.18 -11.14 -5.30
N ASP A 86 -28.01 -10.42 -4.19
CA ASP A 86 -28.96 -9.42 -3.70
C ASP A 86 -28.23 -8.15 -3.21
N PRO A 87 -28.01 -7.16 -4.10
CA PRO A 87 -27.34 -5.91 -3.74
C PRO A 87 -28.06 -5.06 -2.68
N GLY A 88 -29.33 -5.36 -2.38
CA GLY A 88 -30.08 -4.74 -1.29
C GLY A 88 -29.81 -5.36 0.08
N SER A 89 -29.21 -6.55 0.13
CA SER A 89 -28.88 -7.26 1.35
C SER A 89 -27.47 -6.93 1.81
N PRO A 90 -27.27 -6.55 3.09
CA PRO A 90 -25.93 -6.33 3.63
C PRO A 90 -25.15 -7.64 3.73
N ASN A 91 -23.87 -7.62 3.35
CA ASN A 91 -22.95 -8.73 3.56
C ASN A 91 -22.05 -8.45 4.78
N HIS A 92 -22.16 -9.29 5.82
CA HIS A 92 -21.39 -9.21 7.06
C HIS A 92 -20.29 -10.26 7.21
N GLU A 93 -19.90 -10.92 6.11
CA GLU A 93 -18.75 -11.82 6.08
C GLU A 93 -17.46 -11.04 6.40
N ASP A 94 -16.52 -11.74 7.03
CA ASP A 94 -15.23 -11.17 7.44
C ASP A 94 -14.27 -11.14 6.26
N SER A 95 -13.76 -9.95 5.93
CA SER A 95 -12.88 -9.75 4.77
C SER A 95 -11.40 -9.91 5.10
N ALA A 96 -11.02 -10.22 6.34
CA ALA A 96 -9.63 -10.20 6.80
C ALA A 96 -8.69 -11.14 6.02
N HIS A 97 -9.20 -12.26 5.51
CA HIS A 97 -8.42 -13.24 4.74
C HIS A 97 -8.30 -12.90 3.26
N ASP A 98 -9.16 -12.02 2.75
CA ASP A 98 -9.33 -11.71 1.33
C ASP A 98 -8.78 -10.34 0.94
N THR A 99 -8.35 -9.55 1.93
CA THR A 99 -7.85 -8.18 1.76
C THR A 99 -6.36 -8.05 2.07
N MET A 100 -5.81 -6.89 1.74
CA MET A 100 -4.46 -6.51 2.13
C MET A 100 -4.42 -5.93 3.55
N VAL A 101 -3.26 -6.06 4.19
CA VAL A 101 -3.01 -5.49 5.52
C VAL A 101 -1.93 -4.42 5.47
N SER A 102 -2.04 -3.41 6.32
CA SER A 102 -1.01 -2.38 6.47
C SER A 102 0.16 -2.93 7.26
N VAL A 103 1.37 -2.46 6.97
CA VAL A 103 2.59 -2.88 7.66
C VAL A 103 3.28 -1.69 8.31
N VAL A 104 3.66 -1.85 9.57
CA VAL A 104 4.50 -0.88 10.28
C VAL A 104 5.91 -0.96 9.70
N VAL A 105 6.45 0.18 9.24
CA VAL A 105 7.79 0.24 8.63
C VAL A 105 8.76 1.01 9.51
N ASN A 106 10.05 0.69 9.39
CA ASN A 106 11.11 1.55 9.89
C ASN A 106 11.42 2.60 8.81
N PRO A 107 11.26 3.92 9.07
CA PRO A 107 11.57 4.94 8.09
C PRO A 107 13.08 5.17 7.89
N TYR A 108 13.93 4.58 8.73
CA TYR A 108 15.37 4.78 8.63
C TYR A 108 15.96 4.16 7.36
N PHE A 109 16.65 5.00 6.57
CA PHE A 109 17.43 4.60 5.40
C PHE A 109 18.70 5.47 5.33
N ASP A 110 19.84 4.87 5.00
CA ASP A 110 21.10 5.60 4.82
C ASP A 110 21.23 6.12 3.39
N TRP A 111 20.97 7.41 3.22
CA TRP A 111 21.06 8.10 1.93
C TRP A 111 22.51 8.42 1.50
N GLY A 112 23.50 8.23 2.37
CA GLY A 112 24.90 8.50 2.07
C GLY A 112 25.17 9.93 1.60
N HIS A 113 25.44 10.11 0.31
CA HIS A 113 25.76 11.40 -0.31
C HIS A 113 24.70 11.90 -1.29
N ASP A 114 23.50 11.31 -1.28
CA ASP A 114 22.41 11.71 -2.17
C ASP A 114 22.00 13.16 -1.97
N ARG A 115 21.77 13.86 -3.10
CA ARG A 115 21.33 15.26 -3.14
C ARG A 115 20.47 15.49 -4.38
N PRO A 116 19.43 16.34 -4.30
CA PRO A 116 18.63 16.70 -5.46
C PRO A 116 19.50 17.31 -6.58
N PRO A 117 19.34 16.90 -7.85
CA PRO A 117 20.15 17.42 -8.96
C PRO A 117 19.95 18.90 -9.29
N HIS A 118 18.80 19.49 -8.92
CA HIS A 118 18.47 20.91 -9.12
C HIS A 118 18.64 21.43 -10.57
N HIS A 119 18.27 20.64 -11.58
CA HIS A 119 18.22 21.13 -12.96
C HIS A 119 17.20 22.28 -13.13
N ASP A 120 17.58 23.32 -13.87
CA ASP A 120 16.67 24.39 -14.23
C ASP A 120 15.56 23.87 -15.14
N TYR A 121 14.33 24.36 -14.96
CA TYR A 121 13.18 23.85 -15.71
C TYR A 121 13.34 24.01 -17.23
N SER A 122 14.04 25.05 -17.68
CA SER A 122 14.35 25.27 -19.11
C SER A 122 15.34 24.28 -19.70
N GLU A 123 16.10 23.60 -18.86
CA GLU A 123 17.08 22.58 -19.25
C GLU A 123 16.53 21.16 -19.06
N THR A 124 15.32 21.03 -18.52
CA THR A 124 14.72 19.73 -18.21
C THR A 124 14.18 19.05 -19.46
N ILE A 125 14.66 17.83 -19.70
CA ILE A 125 14.11 16.89 -20.67
C ILE A 125 13.51 15.73 -19.88
N ILE A 126 12.19 15.58 -19.97
CA ILE A 126 11.42 14.56 -19.26
C ILE A 126 11.29 13.31 -20.13
N TYR A 127 11.53 12.15 -19.52
CA TYR A 127 11.26 10.84 -20.12
C TYR A 127 10.23 10.09 -19.28
N GLU A 128 9.05 9.83 -19.83
CA GLU A 128 8.01 9.05 -19.17
C GLU A 128 8.26 7.55 -19.35
N ALA A 129 8.21 6.78 -18.25
CA ALA A 129 8.46 5.35 -18.29
C ALA A 129 7.59 4.55 -17.32
N HIS A 130 7.20 3.34 -17.75
CA HIS A 130 6.60 2.35 -16.88
C HIS A 130 7.70 1.52 -16.17
N VAL A 131 7.71 1.54 -14.84
CA VAL A 131 8.71 0.87 -13.97
C VAL A 131 8.99 -0.58 -14.39
N LYS A 132 7.93 -1.37 -14.61
CA LYS A 132 8.03 -2.76 -15.11
C LYS A 132 8.41 -2.86 -16.59
N GLY A 133 7.68 -2.16 -17.47
CA GLY A 133 7.82 -2.29 -18.93
C GLY A 133 9.20 -1.90 -19.46
N MET A 134 9.86 -0.93 -18.82
CA MET A 134 11.17 -0.42 -19.23
C MET A 134 12.27 -1.49 -19.19
N THR A 135 12.24 -2.40 -18.20
CA THR A 135 13.32 -3.38 -17.99
C THR A 135 12.89 -4.85 -18.20
N MET A 136 11.58 -5.12 -18.34
CA MET A 136 11.07 -6.50 -18.38
C MET A 136 11.65 -7.37 -19.51
N GLN A 137 11.94 -6.79 -20.68
CA GLN A 137 12.48 -7.55 -21.81
C GLN A 137 14.01 -7.46 -21.93
N HIS A 138 14.66 -6.68 -21.07
CA HIS A 138 16.11 -6.47 -21.19
C HIS A 138 16.88 -7.73 -20.75
N PRO A 139 17.80 -8.27 -21.59
CA PRO A 139 18.55 -9.50 -21.28
C PRO A 139 19.23 -9.47 -19.91
N ASP A 140 19.92 -8.37 -19.60
CA ASP A 140 20.77 -8.20 -18.42
C ASP A 140 20.01 -7.85 -17.12
N THR A 141 18.68 -7.76 -17.15
CA THR A 141 17.90 -7.49 -15.93
C THR A 141 17.83 -8.75 -15.05
N PRO A 142 18.23 -8.66 -13.76
CA PRO A 142 18.14 -9.77 -12.82
C PRO A 142 16.74 -10.37 -12.71
N ARG A 143 16.68 -11.68 -12.49
CA ARG A 143 15.44 -12.42 -12.21
C ARG A 143 15.30 -12.61 -10.70
N THR A 144 14.10 -12.46 -10.17
CA THR A 144 13.75 -12.91 -8.82
C THR A 144 13.72 -14.44 -8.77
N ASP A 145 13.69 -14.99 -7.56
CA ASP A 145 13.60 -16.42 -7.33
C ASP A 145 12.29 -17.03 -7.91
N GLU A 146 11.21 -16.24 -8.03
CA GLU A 146 9.98 -16.67 -8.73
C GLU A 146 10.02 -16.47 -10.26
N GLY A 147 11.18 -16.12 -10.82
CA GLY A 147 11.38 -15.95 -12.26
C GLY A 147 10.88 -14.64 -12.86
N HIS A 148 10.31 -13.75 -12.03
CA HIS A 148 9.90 -12.40 -12.44
C HIS A 148 11.13 -11.51 -12.62
N ARG A 149 11.10 -10.58 -13.58
CA ARG A 149 12.15 -9.57 -13.68
C ARG A 149 11.90 -8.48 -12.66
N THR A 150 12.84 -8.30 -11.74
CA THR A 150 12.80 -7.19 -10.78
C THR A 150 12.82 -5.88 -11.56
N PRO A 151 11.96 -4.90 -11.24
CA PRO A 151 12.10 -3.57 -11.79
C PRO A 151 13.50 -3.04 -11.48
N ALA A 152 14.26 -2.76 -12.52
CA ALA A 152 15.69 -2.47 -12.45
C ALA A 152 15.97 -1.05 -12.93
N VAL A 153 15.05 -0.12 -12.62
CA VAL A 153 15.10 1.28 -13.09
C VAL A 153 16.40 1.97 -12.64
N ALA A 154 16.93 1.61 -11.48
CA ALA A 154 18.20 2.13 -10.97
C ALA A 154 19.43 1.29 -11.37
N HIS A 155 19.28 0.26 -12.22
CA HIS A 155 20.39 -0.57 -12.64
C HIS A 155 21.36 0.22 -13.54
N PRO A 156 22.70 0.03 -13.42
CA PRO A 156 23.69 0.85 -14.13
C PRO A 156 23.42 1.00 -15.63
N MET A 157 23.05 -0.10 -16.29
CA MET A 157 22.65 -0.12 -17.71
C MET A 157 21.50 0.84 -18.06
N VAL A 158 20.47 0.95 -17.21
CA VAL A 158 19.37 1.91 -17.43
C VAL A 158 19.87 3.33 -17.24
N VAL A 159 20.68 3.55 -16.21
CA VAL A 159 21.28 4.85 -15.90
C VAL A 159 22.17 5.31 -17.05
N ASP A 160 23.00 4.43 -17.60
CA ASP A 160 23.90 4.72 -18.73
C ASP A 160 23.10 5.02 -19.99
N TYR A 161 22.05 4.23 -20.29
CA TYR A 161 21.13 4.52 -21.38
C TYR A 161 20.48 5.90 -21.27
N LEU A 162 19.94 6.25 -20.08
CA LEU A 162 19.30 7.55 -19.86
C LEU A 162 20.29 8.72 -19.99
N LYS A 163 21.55 8.51 -19.55
CA LYS A 163 22.64 9.48 -19.72
C LYS A 163 23.03 9.65 -21.19
N GLU A 164 23.16 8.57 -21.95
CA GLU A 164 23.46 8.60 -23.39
C GLU A 164 22.34 9.28 -24.19
N LEU A 165 21.09 9.04 -23.80
CA LEU A 165 19.93 9.68 -24.40
C LEU A 165 19.88 11.20 -24.11
N GLY A 166 20.55 11.65 -23.05
CA GLY A 166 20.61 13.06 -22.65
C GLY A 166 19.37 13.53 -21.87
N VAL A 167 18.63 12.60 -21.26
CA VAL A 167 17.47 12.92 -20.41
C VAL A 167 17.95 13.41 -19.05
N THR A 168 17.23 14.39 -18.48
CA THR A 168 17.57 14.96 -17.17
C THR A 168 16.58 14.54 -16.07
N ALA A 169 15.35 14.19 -16.42
CA ALA A 169 14.32 13.76 -15.48
C ALA A 169 13.56 12.53 -15.98
N LEU A 170 13.43 11.52 -15.11
CA LEU A 170 12.63 10.32 -15.35
C LEU A 170 11.27 10.48 -14.65
N GLU A 171 10.18 10.50 -15.42
CA GLU A 171 8.82 10.51 -14.92
C GLU A 171 8.27 9.09 -14.89
N LEU A 172 7.98 8.58 -13.69
CA LEU A 172 7.46 7.23 -13.53
C LEU A 172 5.93 7.26 -13.58
N MET A 173 5.35 6.33 -14.35
CA MET A 173 3.92 6.01 -14.21
C MET A 173 3.59 5.55 -12.78
N LEU A 174 2.29 5.52 -12.43
CA LEU A 174 1.77 5.27 -11.08
C LEU A 174 2.57 4.19 -10.30
N VAL A 175 3.21 4.64 -9.21
CA VAL A 175 3.97 3.78 -8.28
C VAL A 175 3.31 3.65 -6.90
N HIS A 176 2.21 4.37 -6.66
CA HIS A 176 1.39 4.13 -5.48
C HIS A 176 0.72 2.76 -5.60
N GLN A 177 0.58 2.06 -4.48
CA GLN A 177 -0.12 0.77 -4.42
C GLN A 177 -1.51 0.91 -5.07
N PHE A 178 -1.83 -0.04 -5.95
CA PHE A 178 -3.10 -0.17 -6.64
C PHE A 178 -3.67 -1.59 -6.51
#